data_AF-A0A9X9LUV0-F1
#
_entry.id   AF-A0A9X9LUV0-F1
#
_cell.length_a   1.000
_cell.length_b   1.000
_cell.length_c   1.000
_cell.angle_alpha   90.00
_cell.angle_beta   90.00
_cell.angle_gamma   90.00
#
_symmetry.space_group_name_H-M   'P 1'
#
loop_
_entity.id
_entity.type
_entity.pdbx_description
1 polymer ?
#
loop_
_entity_poly.entity_id
_entity_poly.type
_entity_poly.pdbx_seq_one_letter_code
_entity_poly.pdbx_strand_id
1 'polypeptide(L)'
;MISPDPKPSPRLAQWAESYEAKCERRQETRESRRCRPNVTTCRQVGKALRLQQREQLQRARQQEFFRRRNLEVEEKGKARSPRAKERGPSRRPGQPTDVKEPLSWAHRISSPRQQVSDTSSEIFPTQQHAPLGTWRDLSDCPSQARDFSPKDSPTKKPPQHHRGTQTKAKAAQPTIKNDASQQTNYGVAVLDKEIIQLSEYLKEALQRELVLKQKMVILQDLLSTLIRASDSSWKGQLNEDKLKGKLRSLENQLYTCTQKYPPWGMKKVLLEMEDQKNNYEQKAKESLQKVLEEKMSVEQQLQSTQRSLALAEQKCEEWRSQYEALKEDWRNLGAQHRELESQLHVLQSKLQGADSRDLQMNQALRLLENEHQELQAKIEHLQGDRDLYSSDTLHLQDQLKRSEEEKLALVAQVQQLQSLLQNQSLQLQEQEKLLTKKDQALPMWSPKPSHNEVEPEGTGKEKEWDFRDQLQKKTLQLQAKEKECKELHSELDNLSDEYLSCLRKLQHCREELNQSQQLPPRRQCGRWLSMLMVMIAIALAVFLAKKDTLMI
;
A
#
# COMPACT_ATOMS: atom_id res chain seq x y z
N MET A 1 51.04 71.03 22.68
CA MET A 1 50.26 70.33 23.71
C MET A 1 49.00 71.13 23.98
N ILE A 2 47.86 70.72 23.40
CA ILE A 2 46.54 71.25 23.74
C ILE A 2 45.65 70.01 23.87
N SER A 3 45.16 69.77 25.08
CA SER A 3 44.27 68.65 25.42
C SER A 3 42.97 68.70 24.61
N PRO A 4 42.41 67.56 24.18
CA PRO A 4 41.04 67.52 23.69
C PRO A 4 40.06 67.51 24.88
N ASP A 5 39.03 68.35 24.79
CA ASP A 5 37.96 68.47 25.79
C ASP A 5 37.22 67.14 26.06
N PRO A 6 36.72 66.92 27.28
CA PRO A 6 36.02 65.70 27.65
C PRO A 6 34.64 65.65 26.99
N LYS A 7 34.37 64.58 26.24
CA LYS A 7 33.03 64.27 25.70
C LYS A 7 32.00 64.20 26.84
N PRO A 8 30.81 64.81 26.72
CA PRO A 8 29.77 64.71 27.72
C PRO A 8 29.21 63.29 27.78
N SER A 9 28.72 62.89 28.95
CA SER A 9 28.21 61.55 29.23
C SER A 9 26.95 61.22 28.41
N PRO A 10 26.71 59.93 28.06
CA PRO A 10 25.73 59.53 27.03
C PRO A 10 24.26 59.87 27.34
N ARG A 11 23.95 60.24 28.58
CA ARG A 11 22.56 60.52 29.03
C ARG A 11 22.13 61.96 28.81
N LEU A 12 23.06 62.92 28.72
CA LEU A 12 22.72 64.34 28.55
C LEU A 12 22.61 64.77 27.07
N ALA A 13 23.20 64.02 26.13
CA ALA A 13 23.09 64.29 24.69
C ALA A 13 21.70 63.93 24.11
N GLN A 14 20.85 63.18 24.83
CA GLN A 14 19.57 62.66 24.30
C GLN A 14 18.43 63.70 24.24
N TRP A 15 18.54 64.81 24.96
CA TRP A 15 17.44 65.80 25.04
C TRP A 15 17.52 66.89 23.95
N ALA A 16 18.70 67.12 23.36
CA ALA A 16 18.92 68.12 22.30
C ALA A 16 19.09 67.49 20.89
N GLU A 17 18.61 66.27 20.68
CA GLU A 17 18.71 65.60 19.38
C GLU A 17 17.60 66.05 18.41
N SER A 18 18.02 66.53 17.23
CA SER A 18 17.15 66.82 16.09
C SER A 18 16.31 65.60 15.69
N TYR A 19 15.13 65.84 15.11
CA TYR A 19 14.22 64.79 14.67
C TYR A 19 14.88 63.83 13.65
N GLU A 20 15.70 64.36 12.75
CA GLU A 20 16.46 63.57 11.77
C GLU A 20 17.44 62.61 12.46
N ALA A 21 18.20 63.06 13.46
CA ALA A 21 19.12 62.23 14.24
C ALA A 21 18.41 61.13 15.07
N LYS A 22 17.12 61.31 15.39
CA LYS A 22 16.27 60.26 15.98
C LYS A 22 15.81 59.26 14.93
N CYS A 23 15.49 59.71 13.72
CA CYS A 23 15.09 58.83 12.61
C CYS A 23 16.26 57.97 12.13
N GLU A 24 17.43 58.56 11.93
CA GLU A 24 18.65 57.86 11.51
C GLU A 24 19.05 56.78 12.52
N ARG A 25 19.10 57.08 13.82
CA ARG A 25 19.38 56.05 14.83
C ARG A 25 18.34 54.95 14.88
N ARG A 26 17.05 55.28 14.67
CA ARG A 26 15.99 54.25 14.58
C ARG A 26 16.20 53.36 13.35
N GLN A 27 16.67 53.93 12.25
CA GLN A 27 17.01 53.21 11.04
C GLN A 27 18.27 52.35 11.23
N GLU A 28 19.36 52.88 11.78
CA GLU A 28 20.56 52.11 12.15
C GLU A 28 20.23 50.98 13.14
N THR A 29 19.33 51.21 14.10
CA THR A 29 18.88 50.17 15.03
C THR A 29 18.07 49.09 14.32
N ARG A 30 17.32 49.43 13.25
CA ARG A 30 16.60 48.46 12.42
C ARG A 30 17.54 47.70 11.49
N GLU A 31 18.52 48.37 10.89
CA GLU A 31 19.51 47.78 9.99
C GLU A 31 20.49 46.89 10.76
N SER A 32 20.97 47.30 11.93
CA SER A 32 21.77 46.45 12.82
C SER A 32 21.02 45.22 13.32
N ARG A 33 19.68 45.27 13.42
CA ARG A 33 18.84 44.09 13.69
C ARG A 33 18.66 43.20 12.46
N ARG A 34 18.71 43.75 11.24
CA ARG A 34 18.67 42.99 9.97
C ARG A 34 20.01 42.30 9.67
N CYS A 35 21.13 42.92 10.02
CA CYS A 35 22.47 42.39 9.78
C CYS A 35 22.95 41.39 10.85
N ARG A 36 22.17 41.17 11.92
CA ARG A 36 22.44 40.08 12.86
C ARG A 36 22.00 38.76 12.21
N PRO A 37 22.89 37.76 12.08
CA PRO A 37 22.43 36.41 11.77
C PRO A 37 21.41 36.02 12.84
N ASN A 38 20.21 35.60 12.42
CA ASN A 38 19.11 35.18 13.30
C ASN A 38 19.50 33.89 14.05
N VAL A 39 20.40 34.01 15.02
CA VAL A 39 20.64 32.98 16.03
C VAL A 39 19.61 33.19 17.12
N THR A 40 18.37 32.79 16.83
CA THR A 40 17.48 32.42 17.92
C THR A 40 18.16 31.27 18.65
N THR A 41 18.45 31.43 19.93
CA THR A 41 18.97 30.38 20.84
C THR A 41 18.16 29.08 20.77
N CYS A 42 16.93 29.13 20.23
CA CYS A 42 16.10 27.97 19.92
C CYS A 42 16.59 27.07 18.75
N ARG A 43 17.61 27.46 17.96
CA ARG A 43 18.04 26.67 16.78
C ARG A 43 19.46 26.10 16.82
N GLN A 44 20.29 26.48 17.80
CA GLN A 44 21.70 26.04 17.88
C GLN A 44 21.99 24.86 18.80
N VAL A 45 20.98 24.18 19.33
CA VAL A 45 21.22 22.92 20.05
C VAL A 45 21.20 21.77 19.04
N GLY A 46 22.33 21.07 18.89
CA GLY A 46 22.50 19.93 18.00
C GLY A 46 21.40 18.88 18.18
N LYS A 47 21.03 18.19 17.10
CA LYS A 47 19.92 17.23 17.06
C LYS A 47 19.98 16.19 18.20
N ALA A 48 21.19 15.78 18.61
CA ALA A 48 21.42 14.85 19.71
C ALA A 48 20.98 15.39 21.09
N LEU A 49 21.32 16.64 21.42
CA LEU A 49 20.97 17.22 22.73
C LEU A 49 19.46 17.53 22.81
N ARG A 50 18.79 17.84 21.68
CA ARG A 50 17.32 17.96 21.63
C ARG A 50 16.61 16.63 21.85
N LEU A 51 17.13 15.53 21.30
CA LEU A 51 16.58 14.19 21.55
C LEU A 51 16.71 13.83 23.03
N GLN A 52 17.88 14.04 23.63
CA GLN A 52 18.12 13.79 25.04
C GLN A 52 17.23 14.66 25.96
N GLN A 53 17.07 15.95 25.64
CA GLN A 53 16.22 16.85 26.42
C GLN A 53 14.73 16.53 26.25
N ARG A 54 14.30 16.09 25.05
CA ARG A 54 12.93 15.64 24.79
C ARG A 54 12.62 14.34 25.52
N GLU A 55 13.57 13.41 25.55
CA GLU A 55 13.45 12.18 26.35
C GLU A 55 13.43 12.47 27.86
N GLN A 56 14.26 13.40 28.35
CA GLN A 56 14.21 13.82 29.76
C GLN A 56 12.87 14.44 30.11
N LEU A 57 12.32 15.30 29.26
CA LEU A 57 11.01 15.92 29.47
C LEU A 57 9.85 14.91 29.35
N GLN A 58 9.99 13.88 28.52
CA GLN A 58 9.03 12.78 28.43
C GLN A 58 9.10 11.88 29.67
N ARG A 59 10.32 11.51 30.14
CA ARG A 59 10.52 10.76 31.38
C ARG A 59 9.99 11.52 32.60
N ALA A 60 10.24 12.82 32.69
CA ALA A 60 9.71 13.66 33.77
C ALA A 60 8.17 13.75 33.74
N ARG A 61 7.57 13.86 32.55
CA ARG A 61 6.10 13.82 32.39
C ARG A 61 5.51 12.46 32.77
N GLN A 62 6.15 11.37 32.39
CA GLN A 62 5.73 10.02 32.80
C GLN A 62 5.85 9.83 34.31
N GLN A 63 6.94 10.29 34.92
CA GLN A 63 7.10 10.24 36.38
C GLN A 63 6.05 11.07 37.11
N GLU A 64 5.71 12.27 36.63
CA GLU A 64 4.59 13.03 37.18
C GLU A 64 3.25 12.32 36.99
N PHE A 65 3.04 11.68 35.85
CA PHE A 65 1.83 10.90 35.57
C PHE A 65 1.68 9.73 36.55
N PHE A 66 2.75 8.98 36.81
CA PHE A 66 2.77 7.90 37.79
C PHE A 66 2.59 8.43 39.22
N ARG A 67 3.23 9.55 39.56
CA ARG A 67 3.12 10.20 40.88
C ARG A 67 1.70 10.71 41.15
N ARG A 68 1.02 11.30 40.15
CA ARG A 68 -0.37 11.78 40.29
C ARG A 68 -1.39 10.65 40.36
N ARG A 69 -1.04 9.46 39.89
CA ARG A 69 -1.90 8.27 39.91
C ARG A 69 -1.57 7.28 41.02
N ASN A 70 -0.60 7.59 41.89
CA ASN A 70 -0.10 6.70 42.95
C ASN A 70 0.26 5.29 42.43
N LEU A 71 0.82 5.22 41.22
CA LEU A 71 1.32 3.98 40.66
C LEU A 71 2.80 3.90 41.00
N GLU A 72 3.16 3.13 42.03
CA GLU A 72 4.56 2.75 42.26
C GLU A 72 5.02 1.87 41.09
N VAL A 73 6.09 2.29 40.43
CA VAL A 73 6.83 1.40 39.53
C VAL A 73 7.49 0.36 40.43
N GLU A 74 6.94 -0.86 40.46
CA GLU A 74 7.65 -2.02 40.99
C GLU A 74 8.87 -2.28 40.08
N GLU A 75 10.01 -1.67 40.41
CA GLU A 75 11.31 -2.20 40.02
C GLU A 75 11.59 -3.45 40.88
N LYS A 76 10.95 -4.57 40.52
CA LYS A 76 11.33 -5.88 41.05
C LYS A 76 12.59 -6.37 40.35
N GLY A 77 13.72 -6.21 41.03
CA GLY A 77 14.98 -6.82 40.61
C GLY A 77 16.22 -6.34 41.36
N LYS A 78 16.22 -6.33 42.69
CA LYS A 78 17.46 -6.22 43.48
C LYS A 78 18.32 -7.47 43.23
N ALA A 79 19.56 -7.26 42.77
CA ALA A 79 20.69 -8.06 43.22
C ALA A 79 21.84 -7.12 43.57
N ARG A 80 22.11 -7.00 44.88
CA ARG A 80 23.23 -6.25 45.46
C ARG A 80 24.51 -7.08 45.32
N SER A 81 25.46 -6.55 44.53
CA SER A 81 26.93 -6.42 44.74
C SER A 81 27.74 -7.56 45.42
N PRO A 82 29.02 -7.75 45.03
CA PRO A 82 30.07 -6.94 45.66
C PRO A 82 31.21 -6.45 44.74
N ARG A 83 31.56 -5.18 44.96
CA ARG A 83 32.92 -4.59 45.13
C ARG A 83 34.07 -4.88 44.13
N ALA A 84 34.63 -3.74 43.70
CA ALA A 84 36.04 -3.32 43.75
C ALA A 84 36.93 -3.49 42.51
N LYS A 85 37.40 -2.32 42.02
CA LYS A 85 38.77 -1.94 41.57
C LYS A 85 39.51 -2.95 40.67
N GLU A 86 40.06 -2.61 39.51
CA GLU A 86 40.88 -1.43 39.18
C GLU A 86 41.33 -1.56 37.70
N ARG A 87 41.85 -0.45 37.14
CA ARG A 87 42.67 -0.31 35.90
C ARG A 87 41.96 -0.23 34.53
N GLY A 88 41.93 1.00 33.99
CA GLY A 88 42.43 1.22 32.62
C GLY A 88 43.94 1.53 32.64
N PRO A 89 44.57 2.02 31.54
CA PRO A 89 44.00 2.28 30.22
C PRO A 89 44.92 1.89 29.01
N SER A 90 44.34 2.05 27.82
CA SER A 90 44.97 2.56 26.57
C SER A 90 45.92 1.68 25.75
N ARG A 91 45.53 1.38 24.50
CA ARG A 91 46.15 1.95 23.27
C ARG A 91 45.46 1.48 21.97
N ARG A 92 45.21 2.44 21.06
CA ARG A 92 45.18 2.30 19.58
C ARG A 92 46.58 1.84 19.10
N PRO A 93 46.82 1.27 17.88
CA PRO A 93 46.33 1.80 16.58
C PRO A 93 46.20 0.79 15.39
N GLY A 94 45.75 1.30 14.22
CA GLY A 94 46.33 0.96 12.90
C GLY A 94 45.81 -0.24 12.09
N GLN A 95 45.33 0.04 10.87
CA GLN A 95 45.17 -0.87 9.70
C GLN A 95 46.54 -1.30 9.10
N PRO A 96 46.68 -2.08 7.96
CA PRO A 96 45.73 -2.76 7.04
C PRO A 96 46.15 -4.22 6.64
N THR A 97 45.55 -4.75 5.54
CA THR A 97 45.94 -5.90 4.67
C THR A 97 45.68 -7.31 5.22
N ASP A 98 45.28 -8.35 4.48
CA ASP A 98 44.85 -8.60 3.09
C ASP A 98 44.40 -10.10 3.05
N VAL A 99 43.68 -10.49 1.99
CA VAL A 99 43.59 -11.86 1.43
C VAL A 99 42.57 -12.89 1.99
N LYS A 100 41.76 -13.37 1.03
CA LYS A 100 41.07 -14.68 0.86
C LYS A 100 39.63 -14.89 1.35
N GLU A 101 38.71 -14.60 0.42
CA GLU A 101 37.64 -15.47 -0.12
C GLU A 101 37.98 -17.00 -0.13
N PRO A 102 37.04 -17.97 -0.32
CA PRO A 102 35.66 -17.83 -0.82
C PRO A 102 34.60 -18.88 -0.34
N LEU A 103 33.42 -18.84 -1.01
CA LEU A 103 32.42 -19.91 -1.25
C LEU A 103 31.46 -20.25 -0.10
N SER A 104 30.15 -19.94 -0.18
CA SER A 104 29.07 -20.50 -1.01
C SER A 104 28.35 -21.70 -0.36
N TRP A 105 27.11 -21.92 -0.83
CA TRP A 105 26.12 -22.96 -0.49
C TRP A 105 25.14 -22.55 0.62
N ALA A 106 23.94 -22.08 0.29
CA ALA A 106 22.79 -22.79 -0.29
C ALA A 106 21.98 -23.60 0.74
N HIS A 107 20.71 -23.22 0.81
CA HIS A 107 19.52 -23.97 1.18
C HIS A 107 19.57 -25.00 2.33
N ARG A 108 18.73 -24.73 3.34
CA ARG A 108 17.82 -25.77 3.82
C ARG A 108 16.50 -25.16 4.31
N ILE A 109 15.45 -25.42 3.54
CA ILE A 109 14.05 -25.35 3.97
C ILE A 109 13.85 -26.44 5.02
N SER A 110 13.18 -26.12 6.12
CA SER A 110 12.37 -27.06 6.90
C SER A 110 11.42 -26.27 7.81
N SER A 111 10.15 -26.19 7.42
CA SER A 111 9.04 -26.36 8.38
C SER A 111 8.69 -27.87 8.38
N PRO A 112 8.03 -28.40 9.42
CA PRO A 112 6.57 -28.50 9.27
C PRO A 112 5.72 -28.50 10.57
N ARG A 113 4.43 -28.21 10.35
CA ARG A 113 3.21 -28.79 10.97
C ARG A 113 2.78 -28.31 12.37
N GLN A 114 1.75 -27.45 12.45
CA GLN A 114 0.27 -27.68 12.50
C GLN A 114 -0.26 -28.17 13.86
N GLN A 115 -1.16 -27.37 14.46
CA GLN A 115 -2.57 -27.72 14.75
C GLN A 115 -3.32 -26.41 15.13
N VAL A 116 -4.34 -25.96 14.37
CA VAL A 116 -5.80 -26.31 14.41
C VAL A 116 -6.51 -25.52 15.51
N SER A 117 -7.22 -24.41 15.21
CA SER A 117 -8.67 -24.26 14.84
C SER A 117 -9.43 -23.65 16.04
N ASP A 118 -10.49 -22.82 16.01
CA ASP A 118 -11.57 -22.39 15.09
C ASP A 118 -12.03 -20.96 15.52
N THR A 119 -12.39 -19.98 14.68
CA THR A 119 -13.58 -19.75 13.81
C THR A 119 -14.82 -19.13 14.50
N SER A 120 -15.17 -17.89 14.11
CA SER A 120 -16.50 -17.24 14.11
C SER A 120 -16.30 -15.88 13.37
N SER A 121 -16.75 -15.65 12.14
CA SER A 121 -18.10 -15.52 11.56
C SER A 121 -18.98 -14.47 12.25
N GLU A 122 -19.09 -13.26 11.66
CA GLU A 122 -20.34 -12.78 11.02
C GLU A 122 -20.33 -11.28 10.56
N ILE A 123 -20.83 -11.08 9.32
CA ILE A 123 -21.74 -10.02 8.83
C ILE A 123 -21.18 -8.61 8.49
N PHE A 124 -21.23 -8.29 7.19
CA PHE A 124 -21.30 -6.94 6.61
C PHE A 124 -22.71 -6.34 6.71
N PRO A 125 -22.83 -5.01 6.60
CA PRO A 125 -23.76 -4.50 5.61
C PRO A 125 -23.17 -3.43 4.68
N THR A 126 -23.59 -3.54 3.42
CA THR A 126 -23.40 -2.60 2.31
C THR A 126 -24.48 -1.51 2.34
N GLN A 127 -24.23 -0.42 1.57
CA GLN A 127 -25.16 0.60 1.05
C GLN A 127 -25.49 1.77 2.01
N GLN A 128 -25.49 3.06 1.63
CA GLN A 128 -25.87 3.69 0.36
C GLN A 128 -25.54 5.21 0.33
N HIS A 129 -25.38 5.76 -0.88
CA HIS A 129 -25.65 7.14 -1.36
C HIS A 129 -24.75 8.36 -1.04
N ALA A 130 -24.17 8.89 -2.12
CA ALA A 130 -23.82 10.30 -2.34
C ALA A 130 -25.07 11.15 -2.65
N PRO A 131 -24.94 12.49 -2.61
CA PRO A 131 -25.47 13.28 -3.72
C PRO A 131 -24.52 14.34 -4.28
N LEU A 132 -24.69 14.53 -5.58
CA LEU A 132 -24.16 15.52 -6.49
C LEU A 132 -24.96 16.83 -6.41
N GLY A 133 -24.30 17.97 -6.67
CA GLY A 133 -24.92 19.24 -7.07
C GLY A 133 -23.98 20.41 -6.83
N THR A 134 -23.77 21.40 -7.70
CA THR A 134 -24.38 21.76 -8.99
C THR A 134 -23.42 22.79 -9.62
N TRP A 135 -23.09 22.64 -10.90
CA TRP A 135 -22.43 23.68 -11.69
C TRP A 135 -23.45 24.78 -12.04
N ARG A 136 -23.06 26.05 -11.91
CA ARG A 136 -23.57 27.12 -12.76
C ARG A 136 -22.54 28.23 -12.95
N ASP A 137 -22.28 28.49 -14.22
CA ASP A 137 -21.64 29.68 -14.80
C ASP A 137 -22.33 30.99 -14.38
N LEU A 138 -21.54 32.07 -14.36
CA LEU A 138 -21.88 33.34 -15.02
C LEU A 138 -20.67 34.27 -15.07
N SER A 139 -20.17 34.47 -16.29
CA SER A 139 -19.34 35.58 -16.71
C SER A 139 -20.06 36.92 -16.49
N ASP A 140 -19.31 37.99 -16.19
CA ASP A 140 -19.32 39.26 -16.93
C ASP A 140 -18.69 40.39 -16.10
N CYS A 141 -17.55 40.89 -16.57
CA CYS A 141 -17.10 42.26 -16.28
C CYS A 141 -17.89 43.23 -17.18
N PRO A 142 -18.08 44.48 -16.74
CA PRO A 142 -17.68 45.54 -17.65
C PRO A 142 -16.90 46.67 -16.97
N SER A 143 -15.88 47.11 -17.68
CA SER A 143 -15.16 48.37 -17.51
C SER A 143 -16.00 49.52 -18.08
N GLN A 144 -16.14 50.62 -17.35
CA GLN A 144 -16.25 51.94 -18.00
C GLN A 144 -15.78 53.08 -17.08
N ALA A 145 -14.89 53.88 -17.64
CA ALA A 145 -14.38 55.13 -17.09
C ALA A 145 -15.31 56.30 -17.45
N ARG A 146 -15.52 57.24 -16.52
CA ARG A 146 -15.57 58.69 -16.81
C ARG A 146 -15.42 59.53 -15.54
N ASP A 147 -14.57 60.54 -15.62
CA ASP A 147 -14.32 61.62 -14.66
C ASP A 147 -15.53 62.54 -14.43
N PHE A 148 -15.70 63.07 -13.20
CA PHE A 148 -15.62 64.49 -12.82
C PHE A 148 -15.87 64.69 -11.31
N SER A 149 -15.27 65.75 -10.78
CA SER A 149 -15.07 66.12 -9.36
C SER A 149 -16.29 66.88 -8.73
N PRO A 150 -16.15 67.62 -7.61
CA PRO A 150 -16.44 67.22 -6.22
C PRO A 150 -17.68 67.93 -5.64
N LYS A 151 -18.33 67.38 -4.60
CA LYS A 151 -19.19 68.16 -3.71
C LYS A 151 -19.46 67.47 -2.36
N ASP A 152 -18.99 68.16 -1.34
CA ASP A 152 -19.50 68.35 0.02
C ASP A 152 -20.43 67.32 0.67
N SER A 153 -20.07 67.01 1.91
CA SER A 153 -20.83 66.26 2.89
C SER A 153 -22.23 66.83 3.13
N PRO A 154 -23.13 65.98 3.66
CA PRO A 154 -23.71 66.39 4.93
C PRO A 154 -23.72 65.26 5.97
N THR A 155 -23.27 65.68 7.14
CA THR A 155 -23.55 65.17 8.48
C THR A 155 -24.91 64.48 8.60
N LYS A 156 -24.93 63.18 8.92
CA LYS A 156 -26.07 62.54 9.60
C LYS A 156 -25.59 61.70 10.78
N LYS A 157 -26.09 62.11 11.94
CA LYS A 157 -26.00 61.44 13.25
C LYS A 157 -26.86 60.15 13.28
N PRO A 158 -26.67 59.28 14.29
CA PRO A 158 -26.94 57.83 14.24
C PRO A 158 -28.38 57.49 14.64
N PRO A 159 -28.85 56.23 14.46
CA PRO A 159 -30.01 55.75 15.16
C PRO A 159 -29.64 55.24 16.57
N GLN A 160 -30.58 55.52 17.46
CA GLN A 160 -30.53 55.51 18.91
C GLN A 160 -31.38 54.33 19.42
N HIS A 161 -31.00 53.79 20.59
CA HIS A 161 -31.73 52.80 21.43
C HIS A 161 -31.70 51.33 20.96
N HIS A 162 -31.35 50.35 21.80
CA HIS A 162 -31.79 50.10 23.18
C HIS A 162 -30.59 49.88 24.14
N ARG A 163 -30.42 50.69 25.20
CA ARG A 163 -30.81 50.43 26.60
C ARG A 163 -30.56 48.96 27.00
N GLY A 164 -29.40 48.64 27.58
CA GLY A 164 -29.19 48.63 29.04
C GLY A 164 -29.43 47.21 29.56
N THR A 165 -28.44 46.53 30.14
CA THR A 165 -28.31 46.53 31.61
C THR A 165 -26.89 46.13 32.00
N GLN A 166 -26.28 46.95 32.85
CA GLN A 166 -25.06 46.65 33.58
C GLN A 166 -25.36 45.61 34.67
N THR A 167 -24.45 44.66 34.86
CA THR A 167 -24.32 44.00 36.17
C THR A 167 -22.86 43.71 36.44
N LYS A 168 -22.23 44.61 37.21
CA LYS A 168 -21.24 44.20 38.21
C LYS A 168 -22.02 43.96 39.49
N ALA A 169 -22.05 42.71 39.96
CA ALA A 169 -22.27 42.39 41.37
C ALA A 169 -21.48 41.12 41.69
N LYS A 170 -20.41 41.32 42.45
CA LYS A 170 -19.62 40.29 43.09
C LYS A 170 -20.30 40.00 44.44
N ALA A 171 -21.07 38.92 44.53
CA ALA A 171 -21.45 38.31 45.80
C ALA A 171 -22.04 36.90 45.57
N ALA A 172 -21.66 35.99 46.46
CA ALA A 172 -22.24 34.68 46.75
C ALA A 172 -22.02 33.54 45.74
N GLN A 173 -21.25 32.55 46.20
CA GLN A 173 -21.28 31.17 45.75
C GLN A 173 -22.71 30.62 45.71
N PRO A 174 -23.02 29.73 44.76
CA PRO A 174 -23.98 28.67 44.97
C PRO A 174 -23.27 27.31 45.00
N THR A 175 -23.27 26.76 46.20
CA THR A 175 -23.14 25.34 46.50
C THR A 175 -24.11 24.55 45.63
N ILE A 176 -23.61 23.73 44.71
CA ILE A 176 -24.40 22.66 44.10
C ILE A 176 -23.82 21.34 44.61
N LYS A 177 -24.53 20.82 45.61
CA LYS A 177 -24.53 19.41 45.98
C LYS A 177 -24.85 18.60 44.72
N ASN A 178 -24.13 17.52 44.49
CA ASN A 178 -24.70 16.43 43.71
C ASN A 178 -24.38 15.12 44.43
N ASP A 179 -25.48 14.45 44.74
CA ASP A 179 -25.62 13.25 45.52
C ASP A 179 -24.92 12.03 44.91
N ALA A 180 -24.62 11.11 45.82
CA ALA A 180 -24.29 9.74 45.51
C ALA A 180 -25.45 9.03 44.79
N SER A 181 -25.16 8.26 43.73
CA SER A 181 -25.66 6.89 43.57
C SER A 181 -25.14 6.20 42.31
N GLN A 182 -24.47 5.08 42.56
CA GLN A 182 -24.49 3.80 41.85
C GLN A 182 -23.84 3.65 40.46
N GLN A 183 -22.86 2.75 40.47
CA GLN A 183 -22.48 1.90 39.34
C GLN A 183 -23.72 1.27 38.69
N THR A 184 -23.72 1.19 37.36
CA THR A 184 -24.05 -0.07 36.68
C THR A 184 -23.05 -0.32 35.56
N ASN A 185 -22.72 -1.60 35.43
CA ASN A 185 -21.92 -2.16 34.35
C ASN A 185 -22.64 -1.95 33.02
N TYR A 186 -21.88 -1.66 31.95
CA TYR A 186 -22.31 -1.33 30.58
C TYR A 186 -22.74 0.14 30.37
N GLY A 187 -21.80 0.92 29.82
CA GLY A 187 -21.83 2.38 29.79
C GLY A 187 -22.83 2.99 28.82
N VAL A 188 -23.61 3.95 29.33
CA VAL A 188 -24.33 4.97 28.53
C VAL A 188 -24.39 6.35 29.24
N ALA A 189 -24.25 6.45 30.58
CA ALA A 189 -24.43 7.75 31.28
C ALA A 189 -23.19 8.69 31.31
N VAL A 190 -22.01 8.23 30.90
CA VAL A 190 -20.79 9.07 30.84
C VAL A 190 -20.80 10.01 29.64
N LEU A 191 -21.53 9.64 28.58
CA LEU A 191 -21.57 10.39 27.32
C LEU A 191 -22.38 11.68 27.43
N ASP A 192 -23.52 11.73 28.12
CA ASP A 192 -24.36 12.95 28.13
C ASP A 192 -23.66 14.17 28.74
N LYS A 193 -22.94 14.00 29.84
CA LYS A 193 -22.18 15.11 30.46
C LYS A 193 -21.05 15.59 29.56
N GLU A 194 -20.32 14.67 28.93
CA GLU A 194 -19.22 14.98 28.02
C GLU A 194 -19.72 15.58 26.69
N ILE A 195 -20.86 15.11 26.18
CA ILE A 195 -21.54 15.63 24.99
C ILE A 195 -22.06 17.05 25.24
N ILE A 196 -22.68 17.30 26.39
CA ILE A 196 -23.13 18.65 26.77
C ILE A 196 -21.92 19.59 26.90
N GLN A 197 -20.85 19.17 27.58
CA GLN A 197 -19.61 19.94 27.68
C GLN A 197 -18.98 20.23 26.30
N LEU A 198 -18.96 19.24 25.40
CA LEU A 198 -18.47 19.44 24.03
C LEU A 198 -19.36 20.43 23.26
N SER A 199 -20.67 20.37 23.44
CA SER A 199 -21.61 21.31 22.83
C SER A 199 -21.40 22.75 23.33
N GLU A 200 -21.06 22.92 24.61
CA GLU A 200 -20.71 24.21 25.20
C GLU A 200 -19.38 24.73 24.66
N TYR A 201 -18.35 23.89 24.58
CA TYR A 201 -17.07 24.26 23.96
C TYR A 201 -17.23 24.62 22.49
N LEU A 202 -18.09 23.92 21.75
CA LEU A 202 -18.36 24.22 20.35
C LEU A 202 -19.09 25.56 20.19
N LYS A 203 -20.09 25.84 21.02
CA LYS A 203 -20.78 27.15 21.04
C LYS A 203 -19.82 28.28 21.40
N GLU A 204 -18.96 28.07 22.39
CA GLU A 204 -17.98 29.06 22.82
C GLU A 204 -16.89 29.30 21.76
N ALA A 205 -16.43 28.24 21.08
CA ALA A 205 -15.52 28.32 19.95
C ALA A 205 -16.13 29.11 18.79
N LEU A 206 -17.40 28.85 18.46
CA LEU A 206 -18.12 29.57 17.41
C LEU A 206 -18.30 31.06 17.74
N GLN A 207 -18.60 31.39 19.00
CA GLN A 207 -18.70 32.78 19.44
C GLN A 207 -17.34 33.51 19.37
N ARG A 208 -16.25 32.85 19.81
CA ARG A 208 -14.89 33.40 19.66
C ARG A 208 -14.53 33.64 18.20
N GLU A 209 -14.91 32.72 17.32
CA GLU A 209 -14.69 32.85 15.89
C GLU A 209 -15.45 34.05 15.31
N LEU A 210 -16.72 34.24 15.66
CA LEU A 210 -17.51 35.39 15.20
C LEU A 210 -16.91 36.72 15.67
N VAL A 211 -16.50 36.80 16.94
CA VAL A 211 -15.83 38.00 17.48
C VAL A 211 -14.50 38.26 16.79
N LEU A 212 -13.72 37.21 16.50
CA LEU A 212 -12.46 37.35 15.76
C LEU A 212 -12.70 37.84 14.33
N LYS A 213 -13.73 37.34 13.64
CA LYS A 213 -14.13 37.83 12.30
C LYS A 213 -14.52 39.30 12.35
N GLN A 214 -15.32 39.72 13.32
CA GLN A 214 -15.69 41.12 13.48
C GLN A 214 -14.48 42.02 13.77
N LYS A 215 -13.57 41.58 14.65
CA LYS A 215 -12.31 42.28 14.91
C LYS A 215 -11.45 42.38 13.65
N MET A 216 -11.42 41.34 12.81
CA MET A 216 -10.69 41.36 11.55
C MET A 216 -11.25 42.42 10.59
N VAL A 217 -12.58 42.50 10.45
CA VAL A 217 -13.22 43.53 9.61
C VAL A 217 -12.89 44.94 10.11
N ILE A 218 -12.96 45.18 11.42
CA ILE A 218 -12.60 46.49 12.00
C ILE A 218 -11.12 46.80 11.78
N LEU A 219 -10.22 45.83 11.97
CA LEU A 219 -8.78 46.02 11.73
C LEU A 219 -8.48 46.32 10.25
N GLN A 220 -9.21 45.68 9.33
CA GLN A 220 -9.07 45.93 7.90
C GLN A 220 -9.55 47.34 7.53
N ASP A 221 -10.67 47.80 8.09
CA ASP A 221 -11.17 49.16 7.89
C ASP A 221 -10.20 50.21 8.48
N LEU A 222 -9.69 49.98 9.69
CA LEU A 222 -8.67 50.83 10.32
C LEU A 222 -7.38 50.87 9.51
N LEU A 223 -6.93 49.74 8.97
CA LEU A 223 -5.76 49.67 8.10
C LEU A 223 -5.97 50.49 6.83
N SER A 224 -7.14 50.37 6.19
CA SER A 224 -7.47 51.15 5.00
C SER A 224 -7.47 52.65 5.29
N THR A 225 -8.01 53.06 6.45
CA THR A 225 -8.02 54.44 6.90
C THR A 225 -6.62 54.95 7.21
N LEU A 226 -5.77 54.13 7.85
CA LEU A 226 -4.38 54.48 8.15
C LEU A 226 -3.56 54.66 6.87
N ILE A 227 -3.71 53.76 5.89
CA ILE A 227 -3.04 53.86 4.58
C ILE A 227 -3.43 55.18 3.92
N ARG A 228 -4.74 55.46 3.81
CA ARG A 228 -5.23 56.71 3.21
C ARG A 228 -4.74 57.97 3.94
N ALA A 229 -4.71 57.94 5.28
CA ALA A 229 -4.16 59.04 6.08
C ALA A 229 -2.65 59.22 5.81
N SER A 230 -1.89 58.14 5.72
CA SER A 230 -0.46 58.19 5.39
C SER A 230 -0.20 58.75 3.99
N ASP A 231 -0.98 58.35 2.99
CA ASP A 231 -0.88 58.89 1.62
C ASP A 231 -1.16 60.39 1.59
N SER A 232 -2.17 60.84 2.33
CA SER A 232 -2.50 62.27 2.45
C SER A 232 -1.39 63.05 3.16
N SER A 233 -0.75 62.46 4.18
CA SER A 233 0.33 63.09 4.94
C SER A 233 1.59 63.26 4.08
N TRP A 234 2.03 62.22 3.38
CA TRP A 234 3.21 62.34 2.49
C TRP A 234 2.94 63.27 1.30
N LYS A 235 1.72 63.28 0.77
CA LYS A 235 1.32 64.26 -0.26
C LYS A 235 1.34 65.69 0.27
N GLY A 236 0.89 65.90 1.51
CA GLY A 236 1.00 67.18 2.22
C GLY A 236 2.46 67.62 2.39
N GLN A 237 3.32 66.71 2.85
CA GLN A 237 4.75 66.95 3.02
C GLN A 237 5.43 67.36 1.71
N LEU A 238 5.14 66.65 0.62
CA LEU A 238 5.70 66.97 -0.70
C LEU A 238 5.25 68.36 -1.20
N ASN A 239 4.00 68.75 -0.93
CA ASN A 239 3.52 70.08 -1.27
C ASN A 239 4.20 71.17 -0.41
N GLU A 240 4.41 70.90 0.87
CA GLU A 240 5.16 71.79 1.76
C GLU A 240 6.60 71.97 1.26
N ASP A 241 7.28 70.88 0.90
CA ASP A 241 8.65 70.92 0.37
C ASP A 241 8.72 71.68 -0.96
N LYS A 242 7.72 71.50 -1.84
CA LYS A 242 7.59 72.29 -3.07
C LYS A 242 7.43 73.79 -2.79
N LEU A 243 6.64 74.16 -1.79
CA LEU A 243 6.46 75.56 -1.37
C LEU A 243 7.73 76.13 -0.73
N LYS A 244 8.42 75.35 0.11
CA LYS A 244 9.74 75.72 0.65
C LYS A 244 10.76 75.96 -0.45
N GLY A 245 10.78 75.12 -1.49
CA GLY A 245 11.63 75.32 -2.67
C GLY A 245 11.33 76.65 -3.38
N LYS A 246 10.05 76.98 -3.57
CA LYS A 246 9.64 78.28 -4.14
C LYS A 246 10.05 79.46 -3.25
N LEU A 247 9.85 79.35 -1.94
CA LEU A 247 10.23 80.39 -0.98
C LEU A 247 11.75 80.66 -1.06
N ARG A 248 12.58 79.62 -1.00
CA ARG A 248 14.03 79.74 -1.15
C ARG A 248 14.43 80.39 -2.49
N SER A 249 13.72 80.07 -3.58
CA SER A 249 13.99 80.71 -4.87
C SER A 249 13.69 82.20 -4.88
N LEU A 250 12.59 82.63 -4.26
CA LEU A 250 12.24 84.05 -4.11
C LEU A 250 13.19 84.78 -3.15
N GLU A 251 13.58 84.14 -2.05
CA GLU A 251 14.60 84.66 -1.13
C GLU A 251 15.94 84.85 -1.82
N ASN A 252 16.38 83.89 -2.64
CA ASN A 252 17.61 83.99 -3.42
C ASN A 252 17.52 85.09 -4.50
N GLN A 253 16.38 85.23 -5.16
CA GLN A 253 16.13 86.34 -6.09
C GLN A 253 16.20 87.69 -5.37
N LEU A 254 15.63 87.79 -4.18
CA LEU A 254 15.68 89.01 -3.37
C LEU A 254 17.11 89.30 -2.88
N TYR A 255 17.83 88.28 -2.43
CA TYR A 255 19.23 88.37 -2.00
C TYR A 255 20.13 88.86 -3.14
N THR A 256 20.02 88.26 -4.33
CA THR A 256 20.78 88.65 -5.52
C THR A 256 20.44 90.06 -6.01
N CYS A 257 19.17 90.48 -5.96
CA CYS A 257 18.77 91.86 -6.26
C CYS A 257 19.31 92.88 -5.24
N THR A 258 19.53 92.46 -4.00
CA THR A 258 20.02 93.33 -2.92
C THR A 258 21.55 93.49 -2.96
N GLN A 259 22.27 92.55 -3.57
CA GLN A 259 23.72 92.49 -3.53
C GLN A 259 24.35 93.09 -4.80
N LYS A 260 24.96 94.28 -4.67
CA LYS A 260 25.71 94.92 -5.77
C LYS A 260 27.06 94.23 -5.98
N TYR A 261 27.12 93.29 -6.93
CA TYR A 261 28.35 92.59 -7.28
C TYR A 261 29.17 93.27 -8.40
N PRO A 262 30.51 93.21 -8.36
CA PRO A 262 31.34 93.60 -9.50
C PRO A 262 31.15 92.60 -10.67
N PRO A 263 31.00 93.06 -11.93
CA PRO A 263 30.57 92.24 -13.09
C PRO A 263 31.43 91.01 -13.40
N TRP A 264 32.69 91.00 -12.97
CA TRP A 264 33.64 89.93 -13.26
C TRP A 264 33.53 88.72 -12.31
N GLY A 265 33.28 88.94 -11.02
CA GLY A 265 33.14 87.85 -10.04
C GLY A 265 31.89 87.00 -10.30
N MET A 266 30.80 87.64 -10.70
CA MET A 266 29.52 86.99 -11.01
C MET A 266 29.62 86.03 -12.22
N LYS A 267 30.30 86.46 -13.29
CA LYS A 267 30.48 85.62 -14.49
C LYS A 267 31.27 84.34 -14.20
N LYS A 268 32.30 84.44 -13.35
CA LYS A 268 33.11 83.27 -12.95
C LYS A 268 32.26 82.26 -12.17
N VAL A 269 31.50 82.72 -11.19
CA VAL A 269 30.60 81.85 -10.41
C VAL A 269 29.54 81.21 -11.30
N LEU A 270 28.93 81.96 -12.23
CA LEU A 270 27.94 81.41 -13.17
C LEU A 270 28.52 80.32 -14.07
N LEU A 271 29.75 80.49 -14.57
CA LEU A 271 30.42 79.49 -15.39
C LEU A 271 30.75 78.21 -14.59
N GLU A 272 31.23 78.37 -13.36
CA GLU A 272 31.49 77.24 -12.43
C GLU A 272 30.20 76.51 -12.07
N MET A 273 29.09 77.23 -11.86
CA MET A 273 27.78 76.60 -11.59
C MET A 273 27.22 75.85 -12.80
N GLU A 274 27.38 76.37 -14.01
CA GLU A 274 26.93 75.67 -15.22
C GLU A 274 27.77 74.41 -15.47
N ASP A 275 29.08 74.44 -15.22
CA ASP A 275 29.94 73.26 -15.30
C ASP A 275 29.55 72.18 -14.28
N GLN A 276 29.29 72.58 -13.03
CA GLN A 276 28.78 71.66 -12.00
C GLN A 276 27.44 71.04 -12.40
N LYS A 277 26.49 71.86 -12.89
CA LYS A 277 25.18 71.38 -13.37
C LYS A 277 25.36 70.35 -14.50
N ASN A 278 26.20 70.64 -15.49
CA ASN A 278 26.48 69.73 -16.60
C ASN A 278 27.12 68.43 -16.12
N ASN A 279 28.04 68.49 -15.16
CA ASN A 279 28.64 67.31 -14.54
C ASN A 279 27.62 66.46 -13.78
N TYR A 280 26.72 67.08 -13.01
CA TYR A 280 25.64 66.36 -12.33
C TYR A 280 24.66 65.72 -13.33
N GLU A 281 24.30 66.44 -14.39
CA GLU A 281 23.43 65.93 -15.45
C GLU A 281 24.07 64.74 -16.16
N GLN A 282 25.37 64.83 -16.48
CA GLN A 282 26.11 63.76 -17.13
C GLN A 282 26.21 62.52 -16.22
N LYS A 283 26.56 62.68 -14.94
CA LYS A 283 26.58 61.57 -13.97
C LYS A 283 25.19 60.94 -13.78
N ALA A 284 24.13 61.75 -13.79
CA ALA A 284 22.77 61.25 -13.74
C ALA A 284 22.44 60.41 -14.98
N LYS A 285 22.79 60.86 -16.19
CA LYS A 285 22.61 60.10 -17.44
C LYS A 285 23.37 58.78 -17.42
N GLU A 286 24.64 58.80 -17.02
CA GLU A 286 25.47 57.58 -16.93
C GLU A 286 24.90 56.59 -15.91
N SER A 287 24.43 57.08 -14.74
CA SER A 287 23.79 56.21 -13.75
C SER A 287 22.49 55.60 -14.25
N LEU A 288 21.66 56.37 -14.98
CA LEU A 288 20.43 55.88 -15.59
C LEU A 288 20.71 54.85 -16.68
N GLN A 289 21.73 55.09 -17.52
CA GLN A 289 22.15 54.14 -18.54
C GLN A 289 22.60 52.82 -17.90
N LYS A 290 23.41 52.88 -16.84
CA LYS A 290 23.85 51.68 -16.10
C LYS A 290 22.67 50.90 -15.53
N VAL A 291 21.69 51.59 -14.94
CA VAL A 291 20.47 50.93 -14.40
C VAL A 291 19.64 50.31 -15.51
N LEU A 292 19.55 50.93 -16.68
CA LEU A 292 18.85 50.34 -17.83
C LEU A 292 19.55 49.09 -18.36
N GLU A 293 20.87 49.10 -18.47
CA GLU A 293 21.66 47.92 -18.87
C GLU A 293 21.50 46.77 -17.85
N GLU A 294 21.57 47.08 -16.55
CA GLU A 294 21.31 46.12 -15.48
C GLU A 294 19.89 45.56 -15.57
N LYS A 295 18.87 46.40 -15.75
CA LYS A 295 17.48 45.99 -15.95
C LYS A 295 17.34 45.02 -17.13
N MET A 296 17.90 45.36 -18.29
CA MET A 296 17.85 44.51 -19.48
C MET A 296 18.52 43.15 -19.23
N SER A 297 19.65 43.13 -18.51
CA SER A 297 20.34 41.87 -18.17
C SER A 297 19.51 40.99 -17.23
N VAL A 298 18.85 41.59 -16.23
CA VAL A 298 17.97 40.87 -15.29
C VAL A 298 16.71 40.36 -16.00
N GLU A 299 16.14 41.14 -16.92
CA GLU A 299 15.00 40.70 -17.73
C GLU A 299 15.35 39.50 -18.62
N GLN A 300 16.52 39.50 -19.26
CA GLN A 300 16.99 38.34 -20.03
C GLN A 300 17.19 37.11 -19.15
N GLN A 301 17.77 37.28 -17.96
CA GLN A 301 17.90 36.19 -16.98
C GLN A 301 16.54 35.67 -16.53
N LEU A 302 15.58 36.55 -16.25
CA LEU A 302 14.21 36.20 -15.87
C LEU A 302 13.52 35.40 -16.98
N GLN A 303 13.66 35.80 -18.24
CA GLN A 303 13.10 35.04 -19.36
C GLN A 303 13.77 33.67 -19.49
N SER A 304 15.08 33.57 -19.27
CA SER A 304 15.80 32.29 -19.28
C SER A 304 15.30 31.34 -18.19
N THR A 305 15.15 31.86 -16.96
CA THR A 305 14.63 31.06 -15.83
C THR A 305 13.16 30.71 -15.99
N GLN A 306 12.35 31.57 -16.59
CA GLN A 306 10.95 31.27 -16.90
C GLN A 306 10.84 30.13 -17.92
N ARG A 307 11.68 30.10 -18.95
CA ARG A 307 11.72 28.98 -19.92
C ARG A 307 12.17 27.68 -19.25
N SER A 308 13.19 27.72 -18.41
CA SER A 308 13.66 26.52 -17.71
C SER A 308 12.64 26.00 -16.68
N LEU A 309 11.91 26.91 -16.03
CA LEU A 309 10.79 26.57 -15.14
C LEU A 309 9.67 25.87 -15.93
N ALA A 310 9.22 26.45 -17.05
CA ALA A 310 8.18 25.84 -17.88
C ALA A 310 8.57 24.43 -18.37
N LEU A 311 9.83 24.22 -18.75
CA LEU A 311 10.35 22.90 -19.11
C LEU A 311 10.38 21.93 -17.93
N ALA A 312 10.66 22.41 -16.72
CA ALA A 312 10.62 21.60 -15.51
C ALA A 312 9.17 21.21 -15.14
N GLU A 313 8.23 22.14 -15.29
CA GLU A 313 6.80 21.91 -15.05
C GLU A 313 6.24 20.85 -16.02
N GLN A 314 6.54 20.96 -17.32
CA GLN A 314 6.16 19.95 -18.32
C GLN A 314 6.70 18.56 -17.93
N LYS A 315 7.98 18.47 -17.57
CA LYS A 315 8.57 17.19 -17.13
C LYS A 315 7.89 16.64 -15.89
N CYS A 316 7.53 17.50 -14.94
CA CYS A 316 6.78 17.07 -13.75
C CYS A 316 5.39 16.52 -14.12
N GLU A 317 4.72 17.07 -15.12
CA GLU A 317 3.45 16.55 -15.65
C GLU A 317 3.62 15.20 -16.36
N GLU A 318 4.68 15.05 -17.14
CA GLU A 318 5.04 13.78 -17.79
C GLU A 318 5.29 12.68 -16.74
N TRP A 319 6.12 12.95 -15.72
CA TRP A 319 6.38 12.01 -14.63
C TRP A 319 5.12 11.67 -13.83
N ARG A 320 4.24 12.66 -13.60
CA ARG A 320 2.96 12.44 -12.91
C ARG A 320 2.06 11.51 -13.70
N SER A 321 1.98 11.70 -15.02
CA SER A 321 1.18 10.87 -15.91
C SER A 321 1.69 9.43 -15.95
N GLN A 322 3.02 9.25 -16.05
CA GLN A 322 3.65 7.92 -15.98
C GLN A 322 3.40 7.23 -14.63
N TYR A 323 3.46 7.98 -13.53
CA TYR A 323 3.17 7.45 -12.20
C TYR A 323 1.72 6.97 -12.07
N GLU A 324 0.76 7.74 -12.56
CA GLU A 324 -0.65 7.34 -12.52
C GLU A 324 -0.92 6.14 -13.43
N ALA A 325 -0.32 6.08 -14.62
CA ALA A 325 -0.40 4.90 -15.49
C ALA A 325 0.15 3.64 -14.81
N LEU A 326 1.36 3.73 -14.22
CA LEU A 326 1.94 2.62 -13.47
C LEU A 326 1.04 2.20 -12.29
N LYS A 327 0.44 3.16 -11.59
CA LYS A 327 -0.49 2.91 -10.48
C LYS A 327 -1.79 2.25 -10.96
N GLU A 328 -2.24 2.51 -12.18
CA GLU A 328 -3.34 1.77 -12.82
C GLU A 328 -2.92 0.34 -13.14
N ASP A 329 -1.74 0.14 -13.72
CA ASP A 329 -1.20 -1.18 -14.02
C ASP A 329 -1.06 -2.04 -12.75
N TRP A 330 -0.56 -1.46 -11.65
CA TRP A 330 -0.51 -2.15 -10.35
C TRP A 330 -1.89 -2.53 -9.83
N ARG A 331 -2.90 -1.66 -10.01
CA ARG A 331 -4.28 -1.97 -9.64
C ARG A 331 -4.86 -3.11 -10.47
N ASN A 332 -4.59 -3.10 -11.78
CA ASN A 332 -5.02 -4.13 -12.72
C ASN A 332 -4.37 -5.47 -12.43
N LEU A 333 -3.06 -5.50 -12.23
CA LEU A 333 -2.33 -6.71 -11.85
C LEU A 333 -2.83 -7.26 -10.50
N GLY A 334 -3.09 -6.38 -9.54
CA GLY A 334 -3.70 -6.78 -8.26
C GLY A 334 -5.10 -7.37 -8.43
N ALA A 335 -5.90 -6.89 -9.40
CA ALA A 335 -7.20 -7.48 -9.72
C ALA A 335 -7.06 -8.85 -10.40
N GLN A 336 -6.13 -8.99 -11.36
CA GLN A 336 -5.83 -10.27 -12.00
C GLN A 336 -5.35 -11.32 -10.99
N HIS A 337 -4.51 -10.93 -10.03
CA HIS A 337 -4.06 -11.82 -8.98
C HIS A 337 -5.22 -12.32 -8.11
N ARG A 338 -6.12 -11.43 -7.67
CA ARG A 338 -7.32 -11.81 -6.91
C ARG A 338 -8.24 -12.75 -7.69
N GLU A 339 -8.38 -12.54 -9.00
CA GLU A 339 -9.15 -13.42 -9.87
C GLU A 339 -8.52 -14.82 -9.97
N LEU A 340 -7.20 -14.90 -10.20
CA LEU A 340 -6.47 -16.17 -10.20
C LEU A 340 -6.54 -16.88 -8.85
N GLU A 341 -6.45 -16.15 -7.74
CA GLU A 341 -6.66 -16.70 -6.41
C GLU A 341 -8.06 -17.29 -6.27
N SER A 342 -9.11 -16.57 -6.68
CA SER A 342 -10.49 -17.07 -6.69
C SER A 342 -10.61 -18.37 -7.50
N GLN A 343 -10.02 -18.40 -8.70
CA GLN A 343 -10.01 -19.59 -9.55
C GLN A 343 -9.29 -20.78 -8.90
N LEU A 344 -8.15 -20.54 -8.24
CA LEU A 344 -7.44 -21.57 -7.48
C LEU A 344 -8.30 -22.13 -6.34
N HIS A 345 -9.02 -21.29 -5.60
CA HIS A 345 -9.93 -21.75 -4.55
C HIS A 345 -11.07 -22.62 -5.13
N VAL A 346 -11.65 -22.23 -6.28
CA VAL A 346 -12.67 -23.01 -6.96
C VAL A 346 -12.13 -24.38 -7.40
N LEU A 347 -10.93 -24.41 -8.00
CA LEU A 347 -10.27 -25.66 -8.40
C LEU A 347 -9.95 -26.54 -7.20
N GLN A 348 -9.50 -25.95 -6.09
CA GLN A 348 -9.25 -26.67 -4.84
C GLN A 348 -10.54 -27.30 -4.28
N SER A 349 -11.66 -26.58 -4.30
CA SER A 349 -12.96 -27.14 -3.90
C SER A 349 -13.42 -28.27 -4.82
N LYS A 350 -13.23 -28.13 -6.14
CA LYS A 350 -13.55 -29.20 -7.11
C LYS A 350 -12.70 -30.45 -6.88
N LEU A 351 -11.41 -30.28 -6.62
CA LEU A 351 -10.49 -31.38 -6.32
C LEU A 351 -10.90 -32.10 -5.04
N GLN A 352 -11.18 -31.37 -3.96
CA GLN A 352 -11.67 -31.96 -2.72
C GLN A 352 -13.01 -32.70 -2.92
N GLY A 353 -13.89 -32.17 -3.77
CA GLY A 353 -15.11 -32.85 -4.19
C GLY A 353 -14.87 -34.12 -5.01
N ALA A 354 -13.78 -34.20 -5.79
CA ALA A 354 -13.37 -35.41 -6.50
C ALA A 354 -12.76 -36.43 -5.54
N ASP A 355 -11.84 -36.01 -4.67
CA ASP A 355 -11.19 -36.86 -3.67
C ASP A 355 -12.22 -37.54 -2.75
N SER A 356 -13.23 -36.80 -2.30
CA SER A 356 -14.31 -37.37 -1.48
C SER A 356 -15.14 -38.43 -2.21
N ARG A 357 -15.45 -38.23 -3.49
CA ARG A 357 -16.14 -39.21 -4.34
C ARG A 357 -15.28 -40.44 -4.59
N ASP A 358 -14.00 -40.25 -4.87
CA ASP A 358 -13.05 -41.35 -5.06
C ASP A 358 -12.90 -42.17 -3.78
N LEU A 359 -12.88 -41.51 -2.62
CA LEU A 359 -12.84 -42.20 -1.32
C LEU A 359 -14.10 -43.05 -1.09
N GLN A 360 -15.28 -42.53 -1.43
CA GLN A 360 -16.55 -43.27 -1.38
C GLN A 360 -16.56 -44.46 -2.34
N MET A 361 -16.11 -44.27 -3.59
CA MET A 361 -16.02 -45.33 -4.59
C MET A 361 -15.06 -46.44 -4.13
N ASN A 362 -13.89 -46.08 -3.61
CA ASN A 362 -12.92 -47.03 -3.08
C ASN A 362 -13.46 -47.79 -1.87
N GLN A 363 -14.26 -47.17 -1.01
CA GLN A 363 -14.94 -47.86 0.08
C GLN A 363 -15.96 -48.88 -0.45
N ALA A 364 -16.76 -48.50 -1.44
CA ALA A 364 -17.72 -49.40 -2.08
C ALA A 364 -17.03 -50.59 -2.76
N LEU A 365 -15.90 -50.35 -3.45
CA LEU A 365 -15.10 -51.41 -4.05
C LEU A 365 -14.58 -52.40 -3.00
N ARG A 366 -14.04 -51.91 -1.87
CA ARG A 366 -13.58 -52.80 -0.78
C ARG A 366 -14.72 -53.63 -0.19
N LEU A 367 -15.91 -53.05 -0.03
CA LEU A 367 -17.07 -53.81 0.45
C LEU A 367 -17.45 -54.92 -0.53
N LEU A 368 -17.50 -54.60 -1.82
CA LEU A 368 -17.82 -55.57 -2.87
C LEU A 368 -16.75 -56.66 -3.00
N GLU A 369 -15.47 -56.32 -2.85
CA GLU A 369 -14.36 -57.28 -2.80
C GLU A 369 -14.48 -58.22 -1.60
N ASN A 370 -14.83 -57.71 -0.42
CA ASN A 370 -15.05 -58.53 0.77
C ASN A 370 -16.23 -59.48 0.57
N GLU A 371 -17.36 -58.99 0.06
CA GLU A 371 -18.52 -59.83 -0.27
C GLU A 371 -18.17 -60.91 -1.29
N HIS A 372 -17.37 -60.55 -2.31
CA HIS A 372 -16.91 -61.51 -3.31
C HIS A 372 -16.04 -62.61 -2.67
N GLN A 373 -15.09 -62.25 -1.79
CA GLN A 373 -14.27 -63.20 -1.05
C GLN A 373 -15.12 -64.11 -0.15
N GLU A 374 -16.11 -63.55 0.55
CA GLU A 374 -17.03 -64.33 1.39
C GLU A 374 -17.87 -65.32 0.57
N LEU A 375 -18.38 -64.90 -0.59
CA LEU A 375 -19.12 -65.78 -1.50
C LEU A 375 -18.21 -66.87 -2.06
N GLN A 376 -16.97 -66.54 -2.40
CA GLN A 376 -16.01 -67.51 -2.89
C GLN A 376 -15.65 -68.56 -1.83
N ALA A 377 -15.42 -68.14 -0.58
CA ALA A 377 -15.22 -69.06 0.54
C ALA A 377 -16.43 -69.98 0.76
N LYS A 378 -17.66 -69.47 0.61
CA LYS A 378 -18.89 -70.30 0.68
C LYS A 378 -18.97 -71.31 -0.47
N ILE A 379 -18.58 -70.92 -1.69
CA ILE A 379 -18.54 -71.82 -2.84
C ILE A 379 -17.52 -72.94 -2.60
N GLU A 380 -16.32 -72.61 -2.13
CA GLU A 380 -15.27 -73.59 -1.81
C GLU A 380 -15.73 -74.57 -0.73
N HIS A 381 -16.39 -74.09 0.33
CA HIS A 381 -16.98 -74.94 1.37
C HIS A 381 -18.03 -75.90 0.78
N LEU A 382 -18.99 -75.39 0.00
CA LEU A 382 -20.04 -76.21 -0.61
C LEU A 382 -19.50 -77.20 -1.63
N GLN A 383 -18.40 -76.88 -2.32
CA GLN A 383 -17.69 -77.82 -3.20
C GLN A 383 -17.04 -78.94 -2.38
N GLY A 384 -16.34 -78.60 -1.29
CA GLY A 384 -15.78 -79.59 -0.37
C GLY A 384 -16.84 -80.54 0.20
N ASP A 385 -17.99 -80.01 0.62
CA ASP A 385 -19.13 -80.83 1.09
C ASP A 385 -19.65 -81.76 -0.01
N ARG A 386 -19.80 -81.24 -1.25
CA ARG A 386 -20.24 -82.04 -2.39
C ARG A 386 -19.28 -83.18 -2.70
N ASP A 387 -17.98 -82.91 -2.69
CA ASP A 387 -16.95 -83.92 -2.93
C ASP A 387 -16.97 -84.99 -1.83
N LEU A 388 -17.20 -84.59 -0.58
CA LEU A 388 -17.39 -85.51 0.55
C LEU A 388 -18.61 -86.41 0.34
N TYR A 389 -19.78 -85.82 0.03
CA TYR A 389 -21.01 -86.59 -0.28
C TYR A 389 -20.83 -87.49 -1.50
N SER A 390 -20.08 -87.06 -2.52
CA SER A 390 -19.75 -87.88 -3.69
C SER A 390 -18.89 -89.08 -3.31
N SER A 391 -17.91 -88.89 -2.43
CA SER A 391 -17.07 -89.99 -1.90
C SER A 391 -17.90 -90.97 -1.07
N ASP A 392 -18.78 -90.47 -0.20
CA ASP A 392 -19.65 -91.31 0.63
C ASP A 392 -20.64 -92.11 -0.21
N THR A 393 -21.25 -91.50 -1.23
CA THR A 393 -22.15 -92.20 -2.16
C THR A 393 -21.43 -93.28 -2.97
N LEU A 394 -20.21 -93.01 -3.45
CA LEU A 394 -19.35 -94.02 -4.09
C LEU A 394 -19.03 -95.17 -3.13
N HIS A 395 -18.65 -94.86 -1.89
CA HIS A 395 -18.35 -95.89 -0.88
C HIS A 395 -19.57 -96.75 -0.54
N LEU A 396 -20.76 -96.14 -0.37
CA LEU A 396 -22.01 -96.85 -0.15
C LEU A 396 -22.40 -97.70 -1.37
N GLN A 397 -22.18 -97.21 -2.59
CA GLN A 397 -22.43 -97.96 -3.81
C GLN A 397 -21.50 -99.19 -3.90
N ASP A 398 -20.24 -99.05 -3.52
CA ASP A 398 -19.30 -100.18 -3.47
C ASP A 398 -19.67 -101.18 -2.36
N GLN A 399 -20.11 -100.70 -1.19
CA GLN A 399 -20.64 -101.58 -0.15
C GLN A 399 -21.88 -102.35 -0.62
N LEU A 400 -22.80 -101.68 -1.31
CA LEU A 400 -23.99 -102.31 -1.88
C LEU A 400 -23.59 -103.40 -2.88
N LYS A 401 -22.70 -103.11 -3.82
CA LYS A 401 -22.19 -104.10 -4.79
C LYS A 401 -21.59 -105.32 -4.10
N ARG A 402 -20.74 -105.13 -3.07
CA ARG A 402 -20.20 -106.26 -2.28
C ARG A 402 -21.31 -107.08 -1.62
N SER A 403 -22.30 -106.42 -1.02
CA SER A 403 -23.44 -107.13 -0.41
C SER A 403 -24.31 -107.85 -1.44
N GLU A 404 -24.45 -107.31 -2.66
CA GLU A 404 -25.13 -107.95 -3.78
C GLU A 404 -24.33 -109.15 -4.30
N GLU A 405 -23.01 -109.05 -4.42
CA GLU A 405 -22.12 -110.16 -4.77
C GLU A 405 -22.16 -111.27 -3.71
N GLU A 406 -22.12 -110.92 -2.42
CA GLU A 406 -22.30 -111.86 -1.31
C GLU A 406 -23.68 -112.52 -1.35
N LYS A 407 -24.74 -111.74 -1.59
CA LYS A 407 -26.10 -112.28 -1.76
C LYS A 407 -26.16 -113.22 -2.96
N LEU A 408 -25.57 -112.88 -4.11
CA LEU A 408 -25.52 -113.74 -5.29
C LEU A 408 -24.74 -115.03 -4.99
N ALA A 409 -23.63 -114.96 -4.26
CA ALA A 409 -22.87 -116.11 -3.82
C ALA A 409 -23.69 -117.01 -2.87
N LEU A 410 -24.39 -116.42 -1.90
CA LEU A 410 -25.31 -117.14 -1.01
C LEU A 410 -26.48 -117.75 -1.78
N VAL A 411 -27.06 -117.04 -2.76
CA VAL A 411 -28.10 -117.58 -3.64
C VAL A 411 -27.56 -118.75 -4.44
N ALA A 412 -26.34 -118.68 -4.96
CA ALA A 412 -25.70 -119.80 -5.64
C ALA A 412 -25.47 -120.99 -4.69
N GLN A 413 -25.07 -120.75 -3.43
CA GLN A 413 -24.97 -121.79 -2.40
C GLN A 413 -26.34 -122.41 -2.07
N VAL A 414 -27.39 -121.60 -1.95
CA VAL A 414 -28.76 -122.07 -1.75
C VAL A 414 -29.25 -122.88 -2.95
N GLN A 415 -28.95 -122.46 -4.17
CA GLN A 415 -29.26 -123.23 -5.39
C GLN A 415 -28.48 -124.55 -5.42
N GLN A 416 -27.22 -124.55 -5.00
CA GLN A 416 -26.42 -125.77 -4.87
C GLN A 416 -27.01 -126.71 -3.81
N LEU A 417 -27.41 -126.19 -2.65
CA LEU A 417 -28.12 -126.96 -1.61
C LEU A 417 -29.49 -127.44 -2.09
N GLN A 418 -30.26 -126.62 -2.83
CA GLN A 418 -31.50 -127.04 -3.47
C GLN A 418 -31.25 -128.15 -4.48
N SER A 419 -30.18 -128.10 -5.28
CA SER A 419 -29.82 -129.19 -6.20
C SER A 419 -29.44 -130.46 -5.44
N LEU A 420 -28.73 -130.36 -4.31
CA LEU A 420 -28.43 -131.49 -3.43
C LEU A 420 -29.68 -132.06 -2.77
N LEU A 421 -30.61 -131.19 -2.33
CA LEU A 421 -31.89 -131.58 -1.77
C LEU A 421 -32.81 -132.18 -2.84
N GLN A 422 -32.75 -131.68 -4.06
CA GLN A 422 -33.48 -132.20 -5.21
C GLN A 422 -32.90 -133.54 -5.66
N ASN A 423 -31.57 -133.72 -5.60
CA ASN A 423 -30.89 -135.00 -5.76
C ASN A 423 -31.22 -135.99 -4.63
N GLN A 424 -31.35 -135.53 -3.39
CA GLN A 424 -31.88 -136.34 -2.27
C GLN A 424 -33.38 -136.64 -2.42
N SER A 425 -34.17 -135.72 -2.98
CA SER A 425 -35.58 -135.94 -3.30
C SER A 425 -35.74 -136.93 -4.44
N LEU A 426 -34.85 -136.90 -5.45
CA LEU A 426 -34.75 -137.92 -6.51
C LEU A 426 -34.31 -139.27 -5.94
N GLN A 427 -33.50 -139.28 -4.87
CA GLN A 427 -33.12 -140.47 -4.12
C GLN A 427 -34.26 -141.02 -3.22
N LEU A 428 -35.26 -140.19 -2.89
CA LEU A 428 -36.47 -140.55 -2.13
C LEU A 428 -37.74 -140.63 -3.01
N GLN A 429 -37.60 -140.43 -4.32
CA GLN A 429 -38.66 -140.46 -5.33
C GLN A 429 -38.32 -141.48 -6.44
N GLU A 430 -37.64 -142.57 -6.08
CA GLU A 430 -37.67 -143.85 -6.81
C GLU A 430 -38.68 -144.83 -6.19
N GLN A 431 -39.68 -144.31 -5.47
CA GLN A 431 -40.96 -144.97 -5.24
C GLN A 431 -42.09 -143.99 -5.64
N GLU A 432 -42.92 -144.46 -6.56
CA GLU A 432 -44.20 -143.91 -7.06
C GLU A 432 -44.18 -142.94 -8.26
N LYS A 433 -44.69 -143.52 -9.37
CA LYS A 433 -45.07 -142.90 -10.64
C LYS A 433 -46.59 -142.68 -10.67
N LEU A 434 -47.06 -141.59 -11.30
CA LEU A 434 -48.06 -141.52 -12.41
C LEU A 434 -48.99 -140.29 -12.34
N LEU A 435 -49.06 -139.57 -13.49
CA LEU A 435 -50.19 -138.82 -14.08
C LEU A 435 -50.70 -137.57 -13.29
N THR A 436 -51.01 -136.38 -13.84
CA THR A 436 -51.45 -135.97 -15.19
C THR A 436 -51.56 -134.43 -15.26
N LYS A 437 -51.24 -133.87 -16.45
CA LYS A 437 -51.92 -132.80 -17.24
C LYS A 437 -52.14 -131.35 -16.70
N LYS A 438 -51.73 -130.42 -17.60
CA LYS A 438 -52.41 -129.17 -18.08
C LYS A 438 -52.47 -127.97 -17.13
N ASP A 439 -52.34 -126.69 -17.53
CA ASP A 439 -52.48 -125.99 -18.82
C ASP A 439 -51.76 -124.60 -18.76
N GLN A 440 -51.40 -124.06 -19.95
CA GLN A 440 -51.38 -122.62 -20.35
C GLN A 440 -50.51 -121.58 -19.59
N ALA A 441 -49.90 -120.55 -20.18
CA ALA A 441 -49.64 -120.08 -21.54
C ALA A 441 -48.60 -118.92 -21.43
N LEU A 442 -47.81 -118.70 -22.49
CA LEU A 442 -46.91 -117.55 -22.79
C LEU A 442 -47.58 -116.15 -22.64
N PRO A 443 -46.91 -114.96 -22.83
CA PRO A 443 -45.61 -114.69 -23.51
C PRO A 443 -44.67 -113.63 -22.83
N MET A 444 -43.35 -113.65 -23.05
CA MET A 444 -42.55 -112.89 -24.05
C MET A 444 -42.53 -111.35 -23.89
N TRP A 445 -41.37 -110.74 -23.59
CA TRP A 445 -40.57 -109.91 -24.53
C TRP A 445 -39.21 -109.44 -23.93
N SER A 446 -38.11 -110.02 -24.44
CA SER A 446 -36.94 -109.44 -25.17
C SER A 446 -36.43 -107.98 -24.93
N PRO A 447 -35.19 -107.62 -25.39
CA PRO A 447 -34.20 -106.82 -24.64
C PRO A 447 -33.60 -105.54 -25.33
N LYS A 448 -32.95 -104.66 -24.52
CA LYS A 448 -31.89 -103.64 -24.83
C LYS A 448 -32.20 -102.60 -25.97
N PRO A 449 -31.27 -101.70 -26.39
CA PRO A 449 -30.87 -100.38 -25.81
C PRO A 449 -30.87 -99.22 -26.86
N SER A 450 -30.56 -97.96 -26.50
CA SER A 450 -29.98 -96.86 -27.35
C SER A 450 -29.92 -95.54 -26.55
N HIS A 451 -28.79 -94.86 -26.34
CA HIS A 451 -27.97 -93.98 -27.23
C HIS A 451 -28.76 -92.93 -28.03
N ASN A 452 -28.61 -91.64 -27.64
CA ASN A 452 -27.94 -90.62 -28.45
C ASN A 452 -27.86 -89.26 -27.73
N GLU A 453 -26.65 -88.69 -27.79
CA GLU A 453 -26.33 -87.26 -27.66
C GLU A 453 -27.17 -86.43 -28.63
N VAL A 454 -27.64 -85.25 -28.21
CA VAL A 454 -27.79 -84.04 -29.05
C VAL A 454 -27.79 -82.82 -28.12
N GLU A 455 -26.66 -82.11 -28.11
CA GLU A 455 -26.58 -80.65 -27.89
C GLU A 455 -27.56 -79.91 -28.81
N PRO A 456 -28.18 -78.79 -28.37
CA PRO A 456 -27.67 -77.54 -28.94
C PRO A 456 -27.66 -76.35 -27.96
N GLU A 457 -26.46 -75.81 -27.78
CA GLU A 457 -26.12 -74.39 -27.91
C GLU A 457 -27.06 -73.58 -28.82
N GLY A 458 -27.38 -72.35 -28.40
CA GLY A 458 -27.69 -71.31 -29.39
C GLY A 458 -28.70 -70.20 -29.06
N THR A 459 -29.00 -69.87 -27.79
CA THR A 459 -29.74 -68.63 -27.47
C THR A 459 -28.79 -67.42 -27.44
N GLY A 460 -28.39 -66.97 -28.62
CA GLY A 460 -27.48 -65.83 -28.79
C GLY A 460 -27.93 -64.89 -29.89
N LYS A 461 -29.02 -64.13 -29.69
CA LYS A 461 -29.38 -62.99 -30.57
C LYS A 461 -29.88 -61.74 -29.86
N GLU A 462 -29.92 -61.69 -28.53
CA GLU A 462 -30.38 -60.49 -27.81
C GLU A 462 -29.24 -59.64 -27.22
N LYS A 463 -28.06 -60.24 -26.99
CA LYS A 463 -26.90 -59.49 -26.47
C LYS A 463 -26.19 -58.65 -27.53
N GLU A 464 -26.32 -59.00 -28.82
CA GLU A 464 -25.56 -58.32 -29.89
C GLU A 464 -26.15 -56.94 -30.28
N TRP A 465 -27.45 -56.72 -30.05
CA TRP A 465 -28.09 -55.41 -30.26
C TRP A 465 -27.78 -54.43 -29.13
N ASP A 466 -27.78 -54.90 -27.88
CA ASP A 466 -27.49 -54.07 -26.70
C ASP A 466 -26.00 -53.65 -26.69
N PHE A 467 -25.08 -54.54 -27.07
CA PHE A 467 -23.66 -54.17 -27.23
C PHE A 467 -23.40 -53.20 -28.39
N ARG A 468 -24.14 -53.30 -29.51
CA ARG A 468 -24.00 -52.36 -30.64
C ARG A 468 -24.46 -50.95 -30.25
N ASP A 469 -25.59 -50.83 -29.54
CA ASP A 469 -26.10 -49.54 -29.09
C ASP A 469 -25.17 -48.90 -28.05
N GLN A 470 -24.65 -49.72 -27.11
CA GLN A 470 -23.68 -49.27 -26.12
C GLN A 470 -22.35 -48.83 -26.77
N LEU A 471 -21.90 -49.52 -27.81
CA LEU A 471 -20.71 -49.15 -28.57
C LEU A 471 -20.92 -47.84 -29.34
N GLN A 472 -22.09 -47.65 -29.99
CA GLN A 472 -22.42 -46.38 -30.66
C GLN A 472 -22.49 -45.21 -29.68
N LYS A 473 -23.09 -45.39 -28.51
CA LYS A 473 -23.13 -44.38 -27.44
C LYS A 473 -21.74 -44.00 -26.96
N LYS A 474 -20.85 -44.98 -26.77
CA LYS A 474 -19.44 -44.74 -26.40
C LYS A 474 -18.68 -44.04 -27.53
N THR A 475 -18.98 -44.36 -28.79
CA THR A 475 -18.36 -43.70 -29.96
C THR A 475 -18.74 -42.22 -30.03
N LEU A 476 -20.02 -41.89 -29.79
CA LEU A 476 -20.48 -40.51 -29.75
C LEU A 476 -19.87 -39.72 -28.57
N GLN A 477 -19.70 -40.36 -27.41
CA GLN A 477 -19.01 -39.74 -26.27
C GLN A 477 -17.53 -39.48 -26.56
N LEU A 478 -16.84 -40.43 -27.20
CA LEU A 478 -15.45 -40.24 -27.62
C LEU A 478 -15.33 -39.11 -28.65
N GLN A 479 -16.26 -39.02 -29.60
CA GLN A 479 -16.26 -37.93 -30.59
C GLN A 479 -16.57 -36.57 -29.96
N ALA A 480 -17.44 -36.51 -28.95
CA ALA A 480 -17.69 -35.29 -28.19
C ALA A 480 -16.45 -34.85 -27.39
N LYS A 481 -15.79 -35.81 -26.72
CA LYS A 481 -14.52 -35.56 -26.01
C LYS A 481 -13.39 -35.17 -26.95
N GLU A 482 -13.35 -35.73 -28.15
CA GLU A 482 -12.38 -35.34 -29.19
C GLU A 482 -12.59 -33.88 -29.64
N LYS A 483 -13.83 -33.41 -29.73
CA LYS A 483 -14.13 -31.99 -30.01
C LYS A 483 -13.71 -31.08 -28.87
N GLU A 484 -14.02 -31.45 -27.62
CA GLU A 484 -13.55 -30.72 -26.43
C GLU A 484 -12.02 -30.66 -26.39
N CYS A 485 -11.33 -31.76 -26.69
CA CYS A 485 -9.87 -31.78 -26.78
C CYS A 485 -9.35 -30.83 -27.87
N LYS A 486 -9.99 -30.78 -29.04
CA LYS A 486 -9.61 -29.86 -30.13
C LYS A 486 -9.83 -28.40 -29.74
N GLU A 487 -10.92 -28.10 -29.05
CA GLU A 487 -11.22 -26.76 -28.53
C GLU A 487 -10.17 -26.33 -27.50
N LEU A 488 -9.87 -27.18 -26.53
CA LEU A 488 -8.81 -26.93 -25.54
C LEU A 488 -7.42 -26.77 -26.17
N HIS A 489 -7.10 -27.54 -27.21
CA HIS A 489 -5.86 -27.34 -27.95
C HIS A 489 -5.83 -25.97 -28.63
N SER A 490 -6.95 -25.52 -29.22
CA SER A 490 -7.02 -24.18 -29.83
C SER A 490 -6.94 -23.05 -28.80
N GLU A 491 -7.49 -23.23 -27.60
CA GLU A 491 -7.33 -22.27 -26.49
C GLU A 491 -5.88 -22.22 -26.00
N LEU A 492 -5.22 -23.38 -25.92
CA LEU A 492 -3.80 -23.45 -25.55
C LEU A 492 -2.91 -22.77 -26.60
N ASP A 493 -3.18 -22.98 -27.88
CA ASP A 493 -2.47 -22.32 -28.98
C ASP A 493 -2.67 -20.80 -28.92
N ASN A 494 -3.89 -20.32 -28.70
CA ASN A 494 -4.18 -18.89 -28.52
C ASN A 494 -3.42 -18.29 -27.32
N LEU A 495 -3.41 -18.97 -26.18
CA LEU A 495 -2.64 -18.55 -25.00
C LEU A 495 -1.12 -18.54 -25.29
N SER A 496 -0.63 -19.49 -26.07
CA SER A 496 0.77 -19.54 -26.48
C SER A 496 1.15 -18.35 -27.36
N ASP A 497 0.26 -17.93 -28.27
CA ASP A 497 0.44 -16.75 -29.12
C ASP A 497 0.42 -15.45 -28.31
N GLU A 498 -0.47 -15.35 -27.32
CA GLU A 498 -0.52 -14.23 -26.39
C GLU A 498 0.78 -14.13 -25.56
N TYR A 499 1.29 -15.27 -25.08
CA TYR A 499 2.56 -15.34 -24.38
C TYR A 499 3.73 -14.88 -25.27
N LEU A 500 3.81 -15.35 -26.52
CA LEU A 500 4.82 -14.92 -27.48
C LEU A 500 4.69 -13.44 -27.87
N SER A 501 3.46 -12.91 -27.92
CA SER A 501 3.21 -11.48 -28.12
C SER A 501 3.72 -10.66 -26.94
N CYS A 502 3.47 -11.10 -25.71
CA CYS A 502 3.97 -10.48 -24.49
C CYS A 502 5.50 -10.47 -24.45
N LEU A 503 6.14 -11.60 -24.78
CA LEU A 503 7.60 -11.70 -24.88
C LEU A 503 8.19 -10.71 -25.89
N ARG A 504 7.59 -10.60 -27.08
CA ARG A 504 8.03 -9.63 -28.11
C ARG A 504 7.93 -8.19 -27.63
N LYS A 505 6.84 -7.83 -26.94
CA LYS A 505 6.69 -6.49 -26.34
C LYS A 505 7.76 -6.21 -25.28
N LEU A 506 8.05 -7.20 -24.43
CA LEU A 506 9.09 -7.11 -23.41
C LEU A 506 10.50 -6.92 -24.02
N GLN A 507 10.80 -7.65 -25.10
CA GLN A 507 12.04 -7.47 -25.85
C GLN A 507 12.12 -6.06 -26.45
N HIS A 508 11.03 -5.56 -27.03
CA HIS A 508 10.97 -4.22 -27.60
C HIS A 508 11.20 -3.13 -26.54
N CYS A 509 10.51 -3.21 -25.39
CA CYS A 509 10.74 -2.27 -24.29
C CYS A 509 12.19 -2.33 -23.77
N ARG A 510 12.81 -3.50 -23.77
CA ARG A 510 14.22 -3.66 -23.38
C ARG A 510 15.16 -3.00 -24.39
N GLU A 511 14.87 -3.10 -25.68
CA GLU A 511 15.63 -2.43 -26.73
C GLU A 511 15.50 -0.91 -26.66
N GLU A 512 14.31 -0.38 -26.43
CA GLU A 512 14.08 1.06 -26.21
C GLU A 512 14.80 1.57 -24.95
N LEU A 513 14.81 0.77 -23.88
CA LEU A 513 15.56 1.10 -22.67
C LEU A 513 17.08 1.11 -22.93
N ASN A 514 17.58 0.16 -23.72
CA ASN A 514 18.99 0.13 -24.11
C ASN A 514 19.35 1.30 -25.03
N GLN A 515 18.47 1.70 -25.95
CA GLN A 515 18.68 2.87 -26.82
C GLN A 515 18.66 4.18 -26.02
N SER A 516 17.76 4.30 -25.03
CA SER A 516 17.72 5.48 -24.14
C SER A 516 18.89 5.53 -23.15
N GLN A 517 19.49 4.38 -22.80
CA GLN A 517 20.74 4.32 -22.01
C GLN A 517 22.00 4.62 -22.82
N GLN A 518 21.97 4.54 -24.15
CA GLN A 518 23.09 5.02 -24.95
C GLN A 518 23.13 6.55 -24.91
N LEU A 519 23.98 7.08 -24.01
CA LEU A 519 24.34 8.50 -23.96
C LEU A 519 24.74 8.96 -25.38
N PRO A 520 24.29 10.15 -25.83
CA PRO A 520 24.66 10.67 -27.14
C PRO A 520 26.20 10.75 -27.23
N PRO A 521 26.79 10.53 -28.42
CA PRO A 521 28.24 10.60 -28.59
C PRO A 521 28.72 11.93 -28.04
N ARG A 522 29.60 11.85 -27.04
CA ARG A 522 30.11 12.97 -26.24
C ARG A 522 30.72 14.02 -27.17
N ARG A 523 29.90 14.98 -27.61
CA ARG A 523 30.32 16.13 -28.43
C ARG A 523 31.41 16.87 -27.65
N GLN A 524 32.66 16.76 -28.14
CA GLN A 524 33.86 17.63 -28.08
C GLN A 524 34.05 18.68 -26.94
N CYS A 525 33.31 18.62 -25.85
CA CYS A 525 33.35 19.63 -24.77
C CYS A 525 34.52 19.40 -23.78
N GLY A 526 35.16 18.22 -23.84
CA GLY A 526 36.33 17.91 -23.02
C GLY A 526 37.59 18.68 -23.42
N ARG A 527 37.75 19.00 -24.70
CA ARG A 527 38.99 19.64 -25.21
C ARG A 527 39.09 21.10 -24.78
N TRP A 528 37.98 21.82 -24.72
CA TRP A 528 37.93 23.20 -24.23
C TRP A 528 38.15 23.30 -22.72
N LEU A 529 37.58 22.37 -21.94
CA LEU A 529 37.81 22.31 -20.50
C LEU A 529 39.27 22.01 -20.15
N SER A 530 39.91 21.08 -20.88
CA SER A 530 41.35 20.82 -20.71
C SER A 530 42.22 22.04 -21.06
N MET A 531 41.91 22.76 -22.14
CA MET A 531 42.64 24.00 -22.50
C MET A 531 42.45 25.11 -21.44
N LEU A 532 41.25 25.23 -20.89
CA LEU A 532 40.93 26.24 -19.88
C LEU A 532 41.67 25.96 -18.56
N MET A 533 41.79 24.70 -18.16
CA MET A 533 42.57 24.30 -16.98
C MET A 533 44.07 24.56 -17.16
N VAL A 534 44.62 24.34 -18.36
CA VAL A 534 46.02 24.65 -18.67
C VAL A 534 46.28 26.16 -18.60
N MET A 535 45.37 26.98 -19.14
CA MET A 535 45.49 28.44 -19.07
C MET A 535 45.42 28.97 -17.63
N ILE A 536 44.55 28.39 -16.78
CA ILE A 536 44.49 28.72 -15.35
C ILE A 536 45.80 28.34 -14.65
N ALA A 537 46.35 27.16 -14.94
CA ALA A 537 47.61 26.72 -14.35
C ALA A 537 48.79 27.63 -14.72
N ILE A 538 48.86 28.07 -15.99
CA ILE A 538 49.89 29.03 -16.45
C ILE A 538 49.72 30.39 -15.75
N ALA A 539 48.48 30.89 -15.64
CA ALA A 539 48.22 32.16 -14.95
C ALA A 539 48.62 32.10 -13.46
N LEU A 540 48.36 30.98 -12.78
CA LEU A 540 48.78 30.77 -11.40
C LEU A 540 50.31 30.67 -11.27
N ALA A 541 50.98 29.99 -12.19
CA ALA A 541 52.44 29.91 -12.19
C ALA A 541 53.10 31.29 -12.40
N VAL A 542 52.56 32.11 -13.31
CA VAL A 542 53.04 33.49 -13.52
C VAL A 542 52.77 34.37 -12.29
N PHE A 543 51.63 34.20 -11.63
CA PHE A 543 51.30 34.94 -10.42
C PHE A 543 52.23 34.57 -9.26
N LEU A 544 52.54 33.28 -9.09
CA LEU A 544 53.48 32.82 -8.06
C LEU A 544 54.92 33.29 -8.37
N ALA A 545 55.37 33.19 -9.62
CA ALA A 545 56.69 33.67 -10.02
C ALA A 545 56.86 35.18 -9.79
N LYS A 546 55.81 35.98 -10.07
CA LYS A 546 55.79 37.43 -9.77
C LYS A 546 55.79 37.74 -8.28
N LYS A 547 55.18 36.88 -7.46
CA LYS A 547 55.17 37.02 -6.00
C LYS A 547 56.55 36.73 -5.40
N ASP A 548 57.27 35.76 -5.96
CA ASP A 548 58.61 35.40 -5.51
C ASP A 548 59.67 36.43 -5.94
N THR A 549 59.46 37.14 -7.06
CA THR A 549 60.33 38.28 -7.47
C THR A 549 60.10 39.56 -6.66
N LEU A 550 59.04 39.62 -5.85
CA LEU A 550 58.72 40.77 -4.97
C LEU A 550 59.21 40.57 -3.53
N MET A 551 59.78 39.39 -3.22
CA MET A 551 60.26 38.99 -1.89
C MET A 551 61.78 38.79 -1.83
N ILE A 552 62.51 39.23 -2.86
CA ILE A 552 63.97 39.38 -2.91
C ILE A 552 64.25 40.86 -3.17
#